data_AF-A0A963R848-F1
#
_entry.id   AF-A0A963R848-F1
#
_cell.length_a   1.000
_cell.length_b   1.000
_cell.length_c   1.000
_cell.angle_alpha   90.00
_cell.angle_beta   90.00
_cell.angle_gamma   90.00
#
_symmetry.space_group_name_H-M   'P 1'
#
loop_
_entity.id
_entity.type
_entity.pdbx_description
1 polymer ?
#
loop_
_entity_poly.entity_id
_entity_poly.type
_entity_poly.pdbx_seq_one_letter_code
_entity_poly.pdbx_strand_id
1 'polypeptide(L)' 'TRFGQNSRMVVCGDPRQVDIPGGDTQSGLADAVRRLEEVEGVAVIRFGAGDVVRHPIVGRIVEAYEGKGD' A
#
# COMPACT_ATOMS: atom_id res chain seq x y z
N THR A 1 -17.69 -16.45 -1.37
CA THR A 1 -17.43 -15.37 -0.39
C THR A 1 -18.76 -14.84 0.13
N ARG A 2 -18.87 -14.59 1.44
CA ARG A 2 -20.07 -13.98 2.07
C ARG A 2 -19.65 -12.66 2.70
N PHE A 3 -20.47 -11.62 2.54
CA PHE A 3 -20.26 -10.30 3.13
C PHE A 3 -21.52 -9.90 3.92
N GLY A 4 -21.34 -9.40 5.14
CA GLY A 4 -22.46 -9.09 6.03
C GLY A 4 -23.19 -7.81 5.62
N GLN A 5 -24.50 -7.73 5.89
CA GLN A 5 -25.19 -6.45 5.80
C GLN A 5 -24.56 -5.46 6.78
N ASN A 6 -24.39 -4.20 6.34
CA ASN A 6 -23.75 -3.12 7.10
C ASN A 6 -22.30 -3.38 7.54
N SER A 7 -21.60 -4.37 7.00
CA SER A 7 -20.17 -4.54 7.27
C SER A 7 -19.30 -3.65 6.36
N ARG A 8 -18.10 -3.33 6.81
CA ARG A 8 -17.04 -2.68 6.02
C ARG A 8 -15.78 -3.54 6.07
N MET A 9 -14.98 -3.50 5.02
CA MET A 9 -13.69 -4.18 4.94
C MET A 9 -12.63 -3.19 4.51
N VAL A 10 -11.44 -3.33 5.09
CA VAL A 10 -10.26 -2.55 4.72
C VAL A 10 -9.13 -3.54 4.48
N VAL A 11 -8.44 -3.37 3.35
CA VAL A 11 -7.23 -4.13 3.01
C VAL A 11 -6.08 -3.13 2.97
N CYS A 12 -5.03 -3.40 3.74
CA CYS A 12 -3.82 -2.58 3.78
C CYS A 12 -2.66 -3.35 3.17
N GLY A 13 -1.77 -2.66 2.46
CA GLY A 13 -0.54 -3.25 1.93
C GLY A 13 0.39 -2.20 1.33
N ASP A 14 1.65 -2.55 1.16
CA ASP A 14 2.66 -1.76 0.45
C ASP A 14 2.87 -2.36 -0.95
N PRO A 15 2.61 -1.61 -2.04
CA PRO A 15 2.85 -2.08 -3.41
C PRO A 15 4.27 -2.55 -3.69
N ARG A 16 5.27 -2.05 -2.95
CA ARG A 16 6.70 -2.41 -3.13
C ARG A 16 7.07 -3.72 -2.43
N GLN A 17 6.22 -4.22 -1.53
CA GLN A 17 6.49 -5.45 -0.79
C GLN A 17 6.09 -6.66 -1.63
N VAL A 18 6.91 -6.99 -2.63
CA VAL A 18 6.68 -8.10 -3.55
C VAL A 18 7.84 -9.10 -3.46
N ASP A 19 7.58 -10.22 -2.78
CA ASP A 19 8.61 -11.24 -2.48
C ASP A 19 8.61 -12.42 -3.48
N ILE A 20 7.84 -12.32 -4.57
CA ILE A 20 7.64 -13.40 -5.54
C ILE A 20 8.52 -13.23 -6.80
N PRO A 21 8.99 -14.33 -7.42
CA PRO A 21 9.74 -14.28 -8.67
C PRO A 21 8.89 -13.67 -9.78
N GLY A 22 9.24 -12.47 -10.25
CA GLY A 22 8.48 -11.69 -11.24
C GLY A 22 8.20 -10.23 -10.85
N GLY A 23 8.46 -9.87 -9.60
CA GLY A 23 8.31 -8.51 -9.10
C GLY A 23 6.89 -7.97 -9.29
N ASP A 24 6.78 -6.65 -9.46
CA ASP A 24 5.51 -5.91 -9.48
C ASP A 24 4.48 -6.45 -10.48
N THR A 25 4.95 -7.01 -11.61
CA THR A 25 4.05 -7.56 -12.66
C THR A 25 3.24 -8.78 -12.21
N GLN A 26 3.68 -9.47 -11.15
CA GLN A 26 2.96 -10.60 -10.56
C GLN A 26 2.32 -10.25 -9.21
N SER A 27 2.40 -8.99 -8.75
CA SER A 27 1.83 -8.56 -7.47
C SER A 27 0.30 -8.68 -7.48
N GLY A 28 -0.22 -9.55 -6.62
CA GLY A 28 -1.68 -9.70 -6.43
C GLY A 28 -2.33 -8.44 -5.88
N LEU A 29 -1.61 -7.65 -5.06
CA LEU A 29 -2.11 -6.36 -4.58
C LEU A 29 -2.22 -5.35 -5.72
N ALA A 30 -1.19 -5.24 -6.57
CA ALA A 30 -1.22 -4.32 -7.71
C ALA A 30 -2.34 -4.69 -8.70
N ASP A 31 -2.51 -5.98 -9.00
CA ASP A 31 -3.60 -6.46 -9.87
C ASP A 31 -4.99 -6.19 -9.25
N ALA A 32 -5.15 -6.47 -7.95
CA ALA A 32 -6.41 -6.21 -7.25
C ALA A 32 -6.76 -4.72 -7.25
N VAL A 33 -5.82 -3.83 -6.91
CA VAL A 33 -6.04 -2.37 -6.94
C VAL A 33 -6.48 -1.93 -8.33
N ARG A 34 -5.72 -2.27 -9.37
CA ARG A 34 -6.05 -1.89 -10.75
C ARG A 34 -7.44 -2.35 -11.20
N ARG A 35 -7.88 -3.54 -10.79
CA ARG A 35 -9.21 -4.08 -11.15
C ARG A 35 -10.34 -3.48 -10.32
N LEU A 36 -10.08 -3.15 -9.05
CA LEU A 36 -11.09 -2.70 -8.11
C LEU A 36 -11.31 -1.18 -8.12
N GLU A 37 -10.39 -0.41 -8.69
CA GLU A 37 -10.54 1.05 -8.85
C GLU A 37 -11.79 1.46 -9.64
N GLU A 38 -12.23 0.62 -10.57
CA GLU A 38 -13.40 0.88 -11.40
C GLU A 38 -14.70 0.30 -10.82
N VAL A 39 -14.64 -0.35 -9.65
CA VAL A 39 -15.80 -1.02 -9.04
C VAL A 39 -16.56 -0.07 -8.14
N GLU A 40 -17.85 0.11 -8.43
CA GLU A 40 -18.76 0.92 -7.62
C GLU A 40 -18.81 0.40 -6.16
N GLY A 41 -18.66 1.33 -5.21
CA GLY A 41 -18.68 1.02 -3.78
C GLY A 41 -17.32 0.59 -3.19
N VAL A 42 -16.26 0.53 -4.01
CA VAL A 42 -14.87 0.35 -3.54
C VAL A 42 -14.13 1.68 -3.64
N ALA A 43 -13.35 2.00 -2.60
CA ALA A 43 -12.46 3.15 -2.60
C ALA A 43 -11.01 2.69 -2.43
N VAL A 44 -10.12 3.21 -3.27
CA VAL A 44 -8.67 3.00 -3.17
C VAL A 44 -8.03 4.29 -2.65
N ILE A 45 -7.42 4.20 -1.48
CA ILE A 45 -6.71 5.34 -0.85
C ILE A 45 -5.22 5.06 -0.91
N ARG A 46 -4.46 5.97 -1.52
CA ARG A 46 -3.00 5.89 -1.62
C ARG A 46 -2.37 6.86 -0.63
N PHE A 47 -1.53 6.34 0.25
CA PHE A 47 -0.75 7.15 1.18
C PHE A 47 0.60 7.52 0.55
N GLY A 48 1.01 8.76 0.76
CA GLY A 48 2.34 9.25 0.44
C GLY A 48 3.23 9.37 1.68
N ALA A 49 4.45 9.85 1.50
CA ALA A 49 5.38 10.09 2.62
C ALA A 49 4.84 11.11 3.63
N GLY A 50 4.07 12.11 3.17
CA GLY A 50 3.46 13.13 4.04
C GLY A 50 2.38 12.60 4.99
N ASP A 51 1.79 11.44 4.69
CA ASP A 51 0.77 10.81 5.53
C ASP A 51 1.38 9.98 6.67
N VAL A 52 2.71 9.80 6.67
CA VAL A 52 3.41 8.96 7.64
C VAL A 52 3.87 9.79 8.82
N VAL A 53 3.13 9.70 9.93
CA VAL A 53 3.55 10.30 11.20
C VAL A 53 4.58 9.39 11.87
N ARG A 54 5.85 9.80 11.83
CA ARG A 54 6.96 9.09 12.49
C ARG A 54 7.45 9.87 13.70
N HIS A 55 7.94 9.15 14.71
CA HIS A 55 8.72 9.77 15.78
C HIS A 55 9.97 10.44 15.17
N PRO A 56 10.39 11.64 15.59
CA PRO A 56 11.52 12.36 14.99
C PRO A 56 12.85 11.56 14.96
N ILE A 57 13.06 10.65 15.91
CA ILE A 57 14.23 9.74 15.89
C ILE A 57 14.11 8.74 14.73
N VAL A 58 12.94 8.14 14.51
CA VAL A 58 12.72 7.16 13.43
C VAL A 58 12.87 7.82 12.07
N GLY A 59 12.34 9.05 11.89
CA GLY A 59 12.54 9.82 10.66
C GLY A 59 14.03 9.99 10.32
N ARG A 60 14.83 10.46 11.29
CA ARG A 60 16.29 10.61 11.14
C ARG A 60 17.01 9.30 10.84
N ILE A 61 16.57 8.19 11.45
CA ILE A 61 17.13 6.86 11.15
C ILE A 61 16.82 6.48 9.70
N VAL A 62 15.56 6.60 9.27
CA VAL A 62 15.17 6.24 7.90
C VAL A 62 15.89 7.11 6.87
N GLU A 63 15.97 8.43 7.06
CA GLU A 63 16.72 9.34 6.19
C GLU A 63 18.21 8.95 6.09
N ALA A 64 18.82 8.51 7.19
CA ALA A 64 20.21 8.06 7.19
C ALA A 64 20.41 6.75 6.41
N TYR A 65 19.41 5.87 6.37
CA TYR A 65 19.45 4.61 5.62
C TYR A 65 19.03 4.78 4.15
N GLU A 66 18.10 5.69 3.84
CA GLU A 66 17.64 5.97 2.47
C GLU A 66 18.70 6.76 1.68
N GLY A 67 19.56 7.56 2.34
CA GLY A 67 20.75 8.17 1.75
C GLY A 67 20.48 9.31 0.74
N LYS A 68 21.47 10.18 0.50
CA LYS A 68 21.47 11.06 -0.69
C LYS A 68 21.75 10.19 -1.91
N GLY A 69 20.73 9.78 -2.67
CA GLY A 69 20.93 9.04 -3.92
C GLY A 69 19.69 9.08 -4.81
N ASP A 70 19.88 9.66 -6.01
CA ASP A 70 19.06 9.71 -7.24
C ASP A 70 17.60 10.21 -7.18
#